data_AF-A0A2T2NU25-F1
#
_entry.id   AF-A0A2T2NU25-F1
#
_cell.length_a   1.000
_cell.length_b   1.000
_cell.length_c   1.000
_cell.angle_alpha   90.00
_cell.angle_beta   90.00
_cell.angle_gamma   90.00
#
_symmetry.space_group_name_H-M   'P 1'
#
loop_
_entity.id
_entity.type
_entity.pdbx_description
1 polymer ?
#
loop_
_entity_poly.entity_id
_entity_poly.type
_entity_poly.pdbx_seq_one_letter_code
_entity_poly.pdbx_strand_id
1 'polypeptide(L)'
;MSQLNFSQSEIRLATATLATIAVIAPAIYYLLPEKPQEATEHVKTFRKYVKAYSTLRPQALAATASNDFNHKVVPLSLQLPARTLEPFQQHASMIFSLFESFSMIPQPPNHKEAFHFCKETNTVIAHCKMGGKVNEQSEKGKILIESGLREWWTECVLFVQMNASGKRVVEVKEFVDSAKAEELKKRLTGVLES
;
A
#
# COMPACT_ATOMS: atom_id res chain seq x y z
N MET A 1 -46.82 32.28 10.38
CA MET A 1 -45.51 32.48 9.73
C MET A 1 -44.90 33.73 10.35
N SER A 2 -43.82 33.60 11.12
CA SER A 2 -43.18 34.77 11.75
C SER A 2 -42.35 35.52 10.72
N GLN A 3 -42.67 36.80 10.50
CA GLN A 3 -41.87 37.68 9.66
C GLN A 3 -40.59 38.05 10.42
N LEU A 4 -39.43 37.66 9.89
CA LEU A 4 -38.14 38.10 10.38
C LEU A 4 -37.93 39.55 9.89
N ASN A 5 -37.99 40.51 10.81
CA ASN A 5 -37.65 41.91 10.54
C ASN A 5 -36.22 42.18 11.03
N PHE A 6 -35.30 42.41 10.09
CA PHE A 6 -33.94 42.81 10.41
C PHE A 6 -33.80 44.33 10.31
N SER A 7 -33.11 44.91 11.27
CA SER A 7 -32.70 46.32 11.26
C SER A 7 -31.58 46.56 10.24
N GLN A 8 -31.47 47.80 9.77
CA GLN A 8 -30.40 48.22 8.84
C GLN A 8 -28.99 48.00 9.42
N SER A 9 -28.82 48.11 10.74
CA SER A 9 -27.56 47.80 11.42
C SER A 9 -27.21 46.32 11.37
N GLU A 10 -28.19 45.43 11.53
CA GLU A 10 -27.98 43.98 11.41
C GLU A 10 -27.60 43.59 9.98
N ILE A 11 -28.23 44.19 8.98
CA ILE A 11 -27.91 43.96 7.57
C ILE A 11 -26.47 44.43 7.26
N ARG A 12 -26.08 45.61 7.74
CA ARG A 12 -24.72 46.14 7.54
C ARG A 12 -23.66 45.29 8.24
N LEU A 13 -23.95 44.83 9.47
CA LEU A 13 -23.05 43.95 10.20
C LEU A 13 -22.89 42.61 9.48
N ALA A 14 -23.99 41.96 9.08
CA ALA A 14 -23.95 40.70 8.35
C ALA A 14 -23.19 40.83 7.01
N THR A 15 -23.41 41.93 6.29
CA THR A 15 -22.71 42.22 5.03
C THR A 15 -21.21 42.41 5.26
N ALA A 16 -20.82 43.17 6.29
CA ALA A 16 -19.42 43.37 6.64
C ALA A 16 -18.74 42.06 7.07
N THR A 17 -19.43 41.21 7.85
CA THR A 17 -18.93 39.89 8.24
C THR A 17 -18.75 38.97 7.05
N LEU A 18 -19.74 38.90 6.14
CA LEU A 18 -19.64 38.09 4.92
C LEU A 18 -18.51 38.57 4.00
N ALA A 19 -18.37 39.87 3.80
CA ALA A 19 -17.28 40.45 3.01
C ALA A 19 -15.91 40.12 3.64
N THR A 20 -15.80 40.21 4.95
CA THR A 20 -14.59 39.86 5.70
C THR A 20 -14.26 38.37 5.54
N ILE A 21 -15.24 37.48 5.68
CA ILE A 21 -15.05 36.03 5.48
C ILE A 21 -14.66 35.73 4.02
N ALA A 22 -15.29 36.37 3.04
CA ALA A 22 -14.99 36.17 1.62
C ALA A 22 -13.56 36.60 1.25
N VAL A 23 -13.01 37.61 1.93
CA VAL A 23 -11.62 38.05 1.74
C VAL A 23 -10.64 37.14 2.48
N ILE A 24 -10.97 36.73 3.72
CA ILE A 24 -10.05 35.99 4.58
C ILE A 24 -10.01 34.49 4.23
N ALA A 25 -11.13 33.88 3.83
CA ALA A 25 -11.20 32.43 3.59
C ALA A 25 -10.24 31.94 2.48
N PRO A 26 -10.10 32.61 1.32
CA PRO A 26 -9.09 32.25 0.33
C PRO A 26 -7.68 32.43 0.87
N ALA A 27 -7.41 33.52 1.60
CA ALA A 27 -6.09 33.76 2.19
C ALA A 27 -5.72 32.67 3.20
N ILE A 28 -6.63 32.26 4.08
CA ILE A 28 -6.44 31.14 5.00
C ILE A 28 -6.22 29.83 4.21
N TYR A 29 -6.99 29.58 3.15
CA TYR A 29 -6.84 28.39 2.32
C TYR A 29 -5.45 28.29 1.67
N TYR A 30 -4.92 29.41 1.13
CA TYR A 30 -3.59 29.44 0.51
C TYR A 30 -2.44 29.51 1.52
N LEU A 31 -2.67 30.06 2.72
CA LEU A 31 -1.64 30.22 3.75
C LEU A 31 -1.55 29.04 4.72
N LEU A 32 -2.57 28.19 4.80
CA LEU A 32 -2.51 26.96 5.59
C LEU A 32 -1.52 26.00 4.92
N PRO A 33 -0.40 25.66 5.58
CA PRO A 33 0.54 24.71 5.02
C PRO A 33 -0.16 23.36 4.85
N GLU A 34 -0.05 22.77 3.66
CA GLU A 34 -0.50 21.40 3.48
C GLU A 34 0.20 20.51 4.50
N LYS A 35 -0.57 19.65 5.18
CA LYS A 35 0.02 18.64 6.07
C LYS A 35 0.99 17.79 5.23
N PRO A 36 2.24 17.58 5.69
CA PRO A 36 3.16 16.67 5.02
C PRO A 36 2.50 15.30 4.84
N GLN A 37 2.65 14.70 3.66
CA GLN A 37 2.02 13.42 3.34
C GLN A 37 2.35 12.33 4.39
N GLU A 38 3.53 12.39 4.99
CA GLU A 38 4.03 11.45 5.98
C GLU A 38 3.25 11.48 7.30
N ALA A 39 2.53 12.57 7.56
CA ALA A 39 1.68 12.72 8.74
C ALA A 39 0.28 12.14 8.54
N THR A 40 -0.09 11.77 7.31
CA THR A 40 -1.42 11.23 7.00
C THR A 40 -1.62 9.82 7.56
N GLU A 41 -2.87 9.48 7.89
CA GLU A 41 -3.21 8.10 8.32
C GLU A 41 -2.93 7.07 7.22
N HIS A 42 -3.10 7.45 5.94
CA HIS A 42 -2.78 6.64 4.78
C HIS A 42 -1.32 6.17 4.80
N VAL A 43 -0.37 7.10 4.92
CA VAL A 43 1.05 6.75 4.97
C VAL A 43 1.40 5.94 6.22
N LYS A 44 0.76 6.21 7.38
CA LYS A 44 0.95 5.39 8.59
C LYS A 44 0.48 3.95 8.39
N THR A 45 -0.68 3.75 7.78
CA THR A 45 -1.22 2.42 7.47
C THR A 45 -0.36 1.71 6.43
N PHE A 46 0.07 2.41 5.37
CA PHE A 46 1.00 1.89 4.38
C PHE A 46 2.30 1.38 5.02
N ARG A 47 2.92 2.17 5.90
CA ARG A 47 4.15 1.76 6.61
C ARG A 47 3.92 0.51 7.46
N LYS A 48 2.77 0.40 8.13
CA LYS A 48 2.40 -0.83 8.88
C LYS A 48 2.24 -2.02 7.94
N TYR A 49 1.55 -1.84 6.82
CA TYR A 49 1.34 -2.87 5.80
C TYR A 49 2.66 -3.38 5.22
N VAL A 50 3.53 -2.48 4.75
CA VAL A 50 4.86 -2.85 4.20
C VAL A 50 5.72 -3.55 5.26
N LYS A 51 5.73 -3.05 6.50
CA LYS A 51 6.46 -3.69 7.59
C LYS A 51 5.92 -5.09 7.93
N ALA A 52 4.64 -5.37 7.69
CA ALA A 52 4.06 -6.67 7.98
C ALA A 52 4.66 -7.81 7.14
N TYR A 53 5.20 -7.53 5.95
CA TYR A 53 5.90 -8.53 5.14
C TYR A 53 7.09 -9.18 5.87
N SER A 54 7.78 -8.44 6.74
CA SER A 54 8.93 -9.00 7.49
C SER A 54 8.54 -9.88 8.66
N THR A 55 7.26 -9.96 8.99
CA THR A 55 6.76 -10.86 10.04
C THR A 55 6.59 -12.29 9.54
N LEU A 56 6.59 -12.50 8.21
CA LEU A 56 6.27 -13.80 7.58
C LEU A 56 4.91 -14.38 8.03
N ARG A 57 3.97 -13.53 8.48
CA ARG A 57 2.64 -13.92 8.94
C ARG A 57 1.55 -13.33 8.04
N PRO A 58 0.78 -14.16 7.30
CA PRO A 58 -0.31 -13.67 6.45
C PRO A 58 -1.36 -12.86 7.21
N GLN A 59 -1.58 -13.16 8.50
CA GLN A 59 -2.51 -12.42 9.36
C GLN A 59 -2.04 -10.99 9.62
N ALA A 60 -0.72 -10.73 9.63
CA ALA A 60 -0.20 -9.39 9.81
C ALA A 60 -0.49 -8.49 8.59
N LEU A 61 -0.45 -9.05 7.38
CA LEU A 61 -0.85 -8.35 6.16
C LEU A 61 -2.36 -8.04 6.17
N ALA A 62 -3.17 -8.99 6.63
CA ALA A 62 -4.62 -8.86 6.70
C ALA A 62 -5.11 -7.95 7.85
N ALA A 63 -4.27 -7.66 8.86
CA ALA A 63 -4.67 -6.91 10.05
C ALA A 63 -5.23 -5.50 9.75
N THR A 64 -4.89 -4.95 8.59
CA THR A 64 -5.39 -3.65 8.12
C THR A 64 -6.28 -3.75 6.89
N ALA A 65 -6.58 -4.95 6.39
CA ALA A 65 -7.47 -5.14 5.25
C ALA A 65 -8.91 -4.74 5.59
N SER A 66 -9.62 -4.21 4.60
CA SER A 66 -11.07 -4.01 4.67
C SER A 66 -11.82 -5.31 4.32
N ASN A 67 -13.14 -5.30 4.52
CA ASN A 67 -13.99 -6.45 4.19
C ASN A 67 -14.12 -6.68 2.68
N ASP A 68 -13.94 -5.63 1.88
CA ASP A 68 -13.97 -5.61 0.41
C ASP A 68 -12.56 -5.68 -0.20
N PHE A 69 -11.58 -6.19 0.55
CA PHE A 69 -10.19 -6.26 0.12
C PHE A 69 -10.02 -7.04 -1.19
N ASN A 70 -9.17 -6.51 -2.06
CA ASN A 70 -8.79 -7.15 -3.31
C ASN A 70 -7.28 -7.00 -3.60
N HIS A 71 -6.68 -8.05 -4.14
CA HIS A 71 -5.28 -8.10 -4.55
C HIS A 71 -5.16 -8.42 -6.04
N LYS A 72 -4.32 -7.67 -6.77
CA LYS A 72 -4.07 -7.87 -8.20
C LYS A 72 -2.57 -7.80 -8.47
N VAL A 73 -2.07 -8.72 -9.29
CA VAL A 73 -0.69 -8.69 -9.79
C VAL A 73 -0.69 -8.33 -11.27
N VAL A 74 0.21 -7.44 -11.66
CA VAL A 74 0.47 -7.02 -13.04
C VAL A 74 1.98 -7.11 -13.31
N PRO A 75 2.46 -7.19 -14.57
CA PRO A 75 1.70 -7.12 -15.83
C PRO A 75 0.77 -8.33 -16.05
N LEU A 76 -0.30 -8.11 -16.82
CA LEU A 76 -1.31 -9.14 -17.13
C LEU A 76 -0.72 -10.36 -17.87
N SER A 77 0.44 -10.21 -18.50
CA SER A 77 1.17 -11.30 -19.16
C SER A 77 1.53 -12.45 -18.22
N LEU A 78 1.62 -12.21 -16.90
CA LEU A 78 1.85 -13.25 -15.89
C LEU A 78 0.60 -14.11 -15.62
N GLN A 79 -0.58 -13.70 -16.08
CA GLN A 79 -1.85 -14.42 -15.94
C GLN A 79 -2.17 -14.83 -14.49
N LEU A 80 -1.72 -14.03 -13.51
CA LEU A 80 -1.97 -14.27 -12.10
C LEU A 80 -3.40 -13.81 -11.75
N PRO A 81 -4.21 -14.65 -11.08
CA PRO A 81 -5.58 -14.28 -10.75
C PRO A 81 -5.62 -13.18 -9.69
N ALA A 82 -6.64 -12.34 -9.77
CA ALA A 82 -7.00 -11.46 -8.66
C ALA A 82 -7.43 -12.31 -7.46
N ARG A 83 -7.19 -11.81 -6.25
CA ARG A 83 -7.46 -12.54 -5.00
C ARG A 83 -8.24 -11.67 -4.03
N THR A 84 -9.30 -12.21 -3.45
CA THR A 84 -9.91 -11.66 -2.24
C THR A 84 -9.03 -11.96 -1.03
N LEU A 85 -9.40 -11.47 0.16
CA LEU A 85 -8.56 -11.52 1.36
C LEU A 85 -8.07 -12.94 1.73
N GLU A 86 -8.97 -13.91 1.79
CA GLU A 86 -8.62 -15.28 2.18
C GLU A 86 -7.67 -15.96 1.16
N PRO A 87 -7.98 -15.99 -0.16
CA PRO A 87 -7.04 -16.48 -1.17
C PRO A 87 -5.69 -15.75 -1.16
N PHE A 88 -5.69 -14.44 -0.87
CA PHE A 88 -4.46 -13.67 -0.71
C PHE A 88 -3.63 -14.15 0.49
N GLN A 89 -4.26 -14.39 1.65
CA GLN A 89 -3.56 -14.92 2.82
C GLN A 89 -3.01 -16.33 2.59
N GLN A 90 -3.76 -17.20 1.91
CA GLN A 90 -3.30 -18.53 1.53
C GLN A 90 -2.07 -18.44 0.59
N HIS A 91 -2.12 -17.55 -0.40
CA HIS A 91 -0.99 -17.30 -1.29
C HIS A 91 0.23 -16.74 -0.54
N ALA A 92 0.03 -15.75 0.34
CA ALA A 92 1.09 -15.20 1.17
C ALA A 92 1.71 -16.26 2.08
N SER A 93 0.91 -17.17 2.64
CA SER A 93 1.40 -18.30 3.44
C SER A 93 2.35 -19.19 2.64
N MET A 94 1.98 -19.50 1.39
CA MET A 94 2.82 -20.29 0.50
C MET A 94 4.14 -19.58 0.18
N ILE A 95 4.10 -18.29 -0.17
CA ILE A 95 5.31 -17.50 -0.44
C ILE A 95 6.19 -17.40 0.82
N PHE A 96 5.62 -17.04 1.97
CA PHE A 96 6.38 -16.88 3.22
C PHE A 96 7.03 -18.18 3.68
N SER A 97 6.46 -19.34 3.37
CA SER A 97 7.10 -20.64 3.66
C SER A 97 8.45 -20.84 2.95
N LEU A 98 8.71 -20.13 1.85
CA LEU A 98 9.98 -20.18 1.11
C LEU A 98 11.12 -19.44 1.81
N PHE A 99 10.82 -18.58 2.79
CA PHE A 99 11.76 -17.59 3.30
C PHE A 99 11.96 -17.74 4.81
N GLU A 100 13.22 -17.69 5.24
CA GLU A 100 13.61 -17.54 6.65
C GLU A 100 13.49 -16.07 7.06
N SER A 101 13.78 -15.16 6.11
CA SER A 101 13.54 -13.74 6.22
C SER A 101 13.00 -13.21 4.91
N PHE A 102 12.05 -12.29 4.99
CA PHE A 102 11.51 -11.60 3.83
C PHE A 102 11.32 -10.13 4.19
N SER A 103 11.42 -9.24 3.21
CA SER A 103 11.19 -7.82 3.42
C SER A 103 10.70 -7.18 2.14
N MET A 104 9.87 -6.16 2.28
CA MET A 104 9.48 -5.25 1.23
C MET A 104 9.96 -3.86 1.62
N ILE A 105 10.84 -3.27 0.83
CA ILE A 105 11.62 -2.08 1.20
C ILE A 105 11.40 -1.01 0.13
N PRO A 106 10.65 0.06 0.44
CA PRO A 106 10.52 1.22 -0.43
C PRO A 106 11.89 1.83 -0.77
N GLN A 107 12.07 2.23 -2.03
CA GLN A 107 13.33 2.75 -2.57
C GLN A 107 13.21 4.25 -2.89
N PRO A 108 14.18 5.09 -2.49
CA PRO A 108 15.35 4.75 -1.69
C PRO A 108 15.01 4.51 -0.21
N PRO A 109 15.72 3.61 0.49
CA PRO A 109 15.38 3.25 1.87
C PRO A 109 15.48 4.46 2.80
N ASN A 110 14.54 4.56 3.75
CA ASN A 110 14.48 5.61 4.77
C ASN A 110 14.34 7.04 4.23
N HIS A 111 13.93 7.22 2.97
CA HIS A 111 13.70 8.54 2.37
C HIS A 111 12.20 8.88 2.30
N LYS A 112 11.89 10.17 2.33
CA LYS A 112 10.50 10.68 2.20
C LYS A 112 9.92 10.46 0.80
N GLU A 113 10.79 10.44 -0.20
CA GLU A 113 10.43 10.25 -1.61
C GLU A 113 10.27 8.77 -1.98
N ALA A 114 10.49 7.84 -1.04
CA ALA A 114 10.39 6.41 -1.30
C ALA A 114 8.95 5.94 -1.61
N PHE A 115 7.98 6.80 -1.37
CA PHE A 115 6.57 6.58 -1.69
C PHE A 115 5.88 7.92 -1.96
N HIS A 116 4.76 7.86 -2.67
CA HIS A 116 3.90 8.99 -2.97
C HIS A 116 2.46 8.68 -2.56
N PHE A 117 1.84 9.57 -1.80
CA PHE A 117 0.42 9.50 -1.47
C PHE A 117 -0.42 10.39 -2.40
N CYS A 118 -1.27 9.77 -3.22
CA CYS A 118 -2.26 10.43 -4.05
C CYS A 118 -3.60 10.56 -3.30
N LYS A 119 -4.02 11.81 -3.03
CA LYS A 119 -5.23 12.12 -2.24
C LYS A 119 -6.51 11.80 -3.02
N GLU A 120 -6.47 11.96 -4.33
CA GLU A 120 -7.62 11.80 -5.23
C GLU A 120 -8.10 10.34 -5.28
N THR A 121 -7.16 9.39 -5.16
CA THR A 121 -7.45 7.95 -5.21
C THR A 121 -7.26 7.26 -3.86
N ASN A 122 -6.89 7.99 -2.80
CA ASN A 122 -6.50 7.45 -1.49
C ASN A 122 -5.44 6.33 -1.59
N THR A 123 -4.47 6.50 -2.50
CA THR A 123 -3.49 5.44 -2.81
C THR A 123 -2.08 5.87 -2.45
N VAL A 124 -1.35 5.01 -1.75
CA VAL A 124 0.10 5.14 -1.56
C VAL A 124 0.81 4.26 -2.58
N ILE A 125 1.72 4.85 -3.35
CA ILE A 125 2.48 4.20 -4.42
C ILE A 125 3.96 4.17 -4.01
N ALA A 126 4.62 3.04 -4.16
CA ALA A 126 6.04 2.90 -3.83
C ALA A 126 6.74 1.95 -4.80
N HIS A 127 7.95 2.31 -5.23
CA HIS A 127 8.89 1.34 -5.80
C HIS A 127 9.56 0.59 -4.65
N CYS A 128 9.48 -0.73 -4.65
CA CYS A 128 9.95 -1.58 -3.57
C CYS A 128 10.95 -2.60 -4.10
N LYS A 129 12.07 -2.75 -3.39
CA LYS A 129 12.86 -3.98 -3.43
C LYS A 129 12.20 -5.00 -2.51
N MET A 130 11.96 -6.22 -2.98
CA MET A 130 11.32 -7.26 -2.18
C MET A 130 12.06 -8.59 -2.27
N GLY A 131 12.12 -9.33 -1.16
CA GLY A 131 12.88 -10.58 -1.10
C GLY A 131 13.48 -10.86 0.27
N GLY A 132 14.36 -11.85 0.32
CA GLY A 132 15.13 -12.19 1.51
C GLY A 132 15.77 -13.57 1.45
N LYS A 133 16.13 -14.10 2.62
CA LYS A 133 16.86 -15.37 2.76
C LYS A 133 15.91 -16.56 2.63
N VAL A 134 16.30 -17.54 1.83
CA VAL A 134 15.52 -18.76 1.61
C VAL A 134 15.54 -19.64 2.86
N ASN A 135 14.40 -20.27 3.19
CA ASN A 135 14.25 -21.16 4.32
C ASN A 135 14.74 -22.58 4.02
N GLU A 136 15.95 -22.93 4.44
CA GLU A 136 16.49 -24.29 4.25
C GLU A 136 15.71 -25.39 5.01
N GLN A 137 14.85 -25.03 5.96
CA GLN A 137 14.07 -25.99 6.74
C GLN A 137 12.74 -26.36 6.06
N SER A 138 12.26 -25.56 5.10
CA SER A 138 11.01 -25.87 4.38
C SER A 138 11.30 -26.71 3.13
N GLU A 139 10.39 -27.62 2.78
CA GLU A 139 10.53 -28.50 1.60
C GLU A 139 10.76 -27.68 0.32
N LYS A 140 9.96 -26.62 0.12
CA LYS A 140 10.11 -25.73 -1.04
C LYS A 140 11.34 -24.83 -0.96
N GLY A 141 11.81 -24.48 0.23
CA GLY A 141 13.05 -23.74 0.38
C GLY A 141 14.28 -24.61 0.08
N LYS A 142 14.27 -25.91 0.42
CA LYS A 142 15.31 -26.87 0.01
C LYS A 142 15.43 -26.97 -1.50
N ILE A 143 14.30 -27.07 -2.21
CA ILE A 143 14.24 -27.03 -3.68
C ILE A 143 14.99 -25.80 -4.23
N LEU A 144 14.76 -24.62 -3.64
CA LEU A 144 15.45 -23.39 -4.05
C LEU A 144 16.96 -23.45 -3.74
N ILE A 145 17.35 -23.97 -2.57
CA ILE A 145 18.76 -24.12 -2.17
C ILE A 145 19.51 -25.09 -3.10
N GLU A 146 18.89 -26.21 -3.47
CA GLU A 146 19.43 -27.20 -4.42
C GLU A 146 19.62 -26.59 -5.81
N SER A 147 18.75 -25.65 -6.20
CA SER A 147 18.92 -24.84 -7.42
C SER A 147 19.99 -23.73 -7.30
N GLY A 148 20.69 -23.66 -6.16
CA GLY A 148 21.73 -22.66 -5.89
C GLY A 148 21.22 -21.31 -5.35
N LEU A 149 19.94 -21.18 -4.99
CA LEU A 149 19.38 -19.95 -4.42
C LEU A 149 19.34 -19.99 -2.90
N ARG A 150 20.25 -19.26 -2.27
CA ARG A 150 20.23 -18.99 -0.82
C ARG A 150 19.49 -17.70 -0.45
N GLU A 151 19.39 -16.78 -1.40
CA GLU A 151 18.61 -15.55 -1.27
C GLU A 151 17.86 -15.30 -2.57
N TRP A 152 16.71 -14.64 -2.46
CA TRP A 152 15.94 -14.20 -3.61
C TRP A 152 15.54 -12.74 -3.43
N TRP A 153 15.84 -11.92 -4.44
CA TRP A 153 15.48 -10.51 -4.48
C TRP A 153 14.93 -10.13 -5.85
N THR A 154 13.90 -9.30 -5.84
CA THR A 154 13.27 -8.72 -7.01
C THR A 154 12.74 -7.32 -6.66
N GLU A 155 12.03 -6.70 -7.57
CA GLU A 155 11.44 -5.38 -7.41
C GLU A 155 9.99 -5.36 -7.87
N CYS A 156 9.23 -4.44 -7.30
CA CYS A 156 7.86 -4.17 -7.72
C CYS A 156 7.49 -2.70 -7.51
N VAL A 157 6.48 -2.23 -8.24
CA VAL A 157 5.75 -1.01 -7.88
C VAL A 157 4.47 -1.44 -7.16
N LEU A 158 4.37 -1.07 -5.89
CA LEU A 158 3.25 -1.37 -5.02
C LEU A 158 2.29 -0.18 -5.01
N PHE A 159 1.02 -0.44 -5.27
CA PHE A 159 -0.09 0.49 -5.15
C PHE A 159 -0.99 -0.03 -4.03
N VAL A 160 -1.10 0.73 -2.94
CA VAL A 160 -1.94 0.38 -1.80
C VAL A 160 -3.02 1.44 -1.67
N GLN A 161 -4.23 1.07 -2.07
CA GLN A 161 -5.41 1.92 -1.93
C GLN A 161 -6.02 1.71 -0.55
N MET A 162 -6.28 2.79 0.17
CA MET A 162 -7.00 2.76 1.44
C MET A 162 -8.42 3.30 1.29
N ASN A 163 -9.25 3.03 2.30
CA ASN A 163 -10.52 3.73 2.44
C ASN A 163 -10.30 5.23 2.75
N ALA A 164 -11.35 6.05 2.65
CA ALA A 164 -11.26 7.51 2.85
C ALA A 164 -10.64 7.93 4.19
N SER A 165 -10.75 7.09 5.24
CA SER A 165 -10.16 7.36 6.55
C SER A 165 -8.65 7.07 6.63
N GLY A 166 -8.09 6.37 5.64
CA GLY A 166 -6.71 5.90 5.62
C GLY A 166 -6.40 4.75 6.58
N LYS A 167 -7.40 4.15 7.25
CA LYS A 167 -7.22 3.14 8.31
C LYS A 167 -7.31 1.69 7.83
N ARG A 168 -7.83 1.47 6.63
CA ARG A 168 -8.04 0.14 6.05
C ARG A 168 -7.58 0.09 4.61
N VAL A 169 -6.92 -0.99 4.22
CA VAL A 169 -6.47 -1.30 2.86
C VAL A 169 -7.60 -1.97 2.09
N VAL A 170 -7.97 -1.39 0.95
CA VAL A 170 -9.09 -1.82 0.10
C VAL A 170 -8.59 -2.55 -1.15
N GLU A 171 -7.57 -2.02 -1.81
CA GLU A 171 -6.94 -2.70 -2.96
C GLU A 171 -5.42 -2.69 -2.79
N VAL A 172 -4.79 -3.81 -3.11
CA VAL A 172 -3.36 -3.89 -3.32
C VAL A 172 -3.11 -4.33 -4.75
N LYS A 173 -2.34 -3.52 -5.49
CA LYS A 173 -1.90 -3.85 -6.83
C LYS A 173 -0.38 -3.85 -6.87
N GLU A 174 0.18 -4.91 -7.41
CA GLU A 174 1.63 -5.11 -7.49
C GLU A 174 2.04 -5.21 -8.95
N PHE A 175 2.83 -4.24 -9.44
CA PHE A 175 3.53 -4.37 -10.71
C PHE A 175 4.88 -5.03 -10.45
N VAL A 176 5.02 -6.31 -10.77
CA VAL A 176 6.22 -7.09 -10.45
C VAL A 176 7.13 -7.21 -11.67
N ASP A 177 8.42 -7.41 -11.43
CA ASP A 177 9.35 -7.86 -12.47
C ASP A 177 8.94 -9.25 -12.97
N SER A 178 8.31 -9.28 -14.14
CA SER A 178 7.81 -10.51 -14.75
C SER A 178 8.90 -11.53 -15.07
N ALA A 179 10.11 -11.10 -15.43
CA ALA A 179 11.20 -12.02 -15.74
C ALA A 179 11.67 -12.74 -14.47
N LYS A 180 11.80 -12.00 -13.37
CA LYS A 180 12.11 -12.58 -12.06
C LYS A 180 10.99 -13.48 -11.54
N ALA A 181 9.73 -13.08 -11.67
CA ALA A 181 8.60 -13.91 -11.28
C ALA A 181 8.58 -15.27 -12.02
N GLU A 182 8.84 -15.26 -13.33
CA GLU A 182 8.94 -16.48 -14.14
C GLU A 182 10.19 -17.31 -13.79
N GLU A 183 11.33 -16.69 -13.50
CA GLU A 183 12.52 -17.40 -13.02
C GLU A 183 12.24 -18.16 -11.72
N LEU A 184 11.61 -17.50 -10.73
CA LEU A 184 11.27 -18.16 -9.46
C LEU A 184 10.30 -19.32 -9.68
N LYS A 185 9.28 -19.12 -10.52
CA LYS A 185 8.32 -20.17 -10.87
C LYS A 185 9.03 -21.39 -11.49
N LYS A 186 9.91 -21.17 -12.47
CA LYS A 186 10.68 -22.22 -13.13
C LYS A 186 11.56 -23.00 -12.15
N ARG A 187 12.20 -22.34 -11.19
CA ARG A 187 13.02 -23.00 -10.18
C ARG A 187 12.20 -23.82 -9.19
N LEU A 188 10.98 -23.39 -8.86
CA LEU A 188 10.07 -24.14 -8.01
C LEU A 188 9.44 -25.35 -8.74
N THR A 189 9.19 -25.26 -10.05
CA THR A 189 8.63 -26.37 -10.84
C THR A 189 9.70 -27.35 -11.34
N GLY A 190 10.89 -26.85 -11.69
CA GLY A 190 11.96 -27.64 -12.30
C GLY A 190 12.65 -28.66 -11.39
N VAL A 191 12.30 -28.72 -10.10
CA VAL A 191 12.76 -29.74 -9.15
C VAL A 191 11.68 -30.80 -8.89
N LEU A 192 10.45 -30.59 -9.37
CA LEU A 192 9.37 -31.58 -9.27
C LEU A 192 9.31 -32.56 -10.47
N GLU A 193 10.20 -32.40 -11.46
CA GLU A 193 10.26 -33.24 -12.67
C GLU A 193 11.55 -34.08 -12.77
N SER A 194 12.38 -34.11 -11.73
CA SER A 194 13.62 -34.92 -11.67
C SER A 194 13.54 -36.03 -10.63
#